data_AF-A0A4U5UM48-F1
#
_entry.id   AF-A0A4U5UM48-F1
#
_cell.length_a   1.000
_cell.length_b   1.000
_cell.length_c   1.000
_cell.angle_alpha   90.00
_cell.angle_beta   90.00
_cell.angle_gamma   90.00
#
_symmetry.space_group_name_H-M   'P 1'
#
loop_
_entity.id
_entity.type
_entity.pdbx_description
1 polymer ?
#
loop_
_entity_poly.entity_id
_entity_poly.type
_entity_poly.pdbx_seq_one_letter_code
_entity_poly.pdbx_strand_id
1 'polypeptide(L)'
;MKDVTRLFVVLLTFLMGRAGGMVPDSGYCIGNQCFTVYQVDHDYMAAQNQCGDDGGHLMTVRSTVARDVLSILLGNSVGRFWIGLHRTSWCPDDATPLKGFQWVTKDTESDYINWAPGFDSSCSSHRCVSVSKVDDFKWSQEPCDEEAAGFLCEHTFTQTCKSLDAEVGSLALRGWGLSQRFSLTQLSPLLGAARGCVGYGTCRGTQSSRDQSQTTSSLLPETHGGKDERVDSPVRNVALDSGKQGSGCGIKMDA
;
A
#
# COMPACT_ATOMS: atom_id res chain seq x y z
N MET A 1 53.47 -1.05 -4.91
CA MET A 1 52.40 -0.17 -5.45
C MET A 1 51.19 -0.94 -5.99
N LYS A 2 51.37 -2.05 -6.72
CA LYS A 2 50.25 -2.82 -7.32
C LYS A 2 49.33 -3.52 -6.31
N ASP A 3 49.84 -3.96 -5.16
CA ASP A 3 49.05 -4.61 -4.10
C ASP A 3 48.11 -3.66 -3.35
N VAL A 4 48.55 -2.44 -3.08
CA VAL A 4 47.74 -1.43 -2.37
C VAL A 4 46.52 -1.07 -3.22
N THR A 5 46.71 -0.91 -4.53
CA THR A 5 45.61 -0.64 -5.46
C THR A 5 44.62 -1.81 -5.54
N ARG A 6 45.09 -3.05 -5.42
CA ARG A 6 44.19 -4.23 -5.40
C ARG A 6 43.38 -4.33 -4.11
N LEU A 7 43.98 -4.03 -2.97
CA LEU A 7 43.27 -3.98 -1.69
C LEU A 7 42.18 -2.90 -1.69
N PHE A 8 42.49 -1.70 -2.20
CA PHE A 8 41.51 -0.63 -2.33
C PHE A 8 40.36 -0.99 -3.28
N VAL A 9 40.65 -1.64 -4.42
CA VAL A 9 39.61 -2.07 -5.38
C VAL A 9 38.70 -3.14 -4.77
N VAL A 10 39.25 -4.12 -4.04
CA VAL A 10 38.45 -5.16 -3.37
C VAL A 10 37.57 -4.55 -2.27
N LEU A 11 38.09 -3.60 -1.48
CA LEU A 11 37.32 -2.86 -0.48
C LEU A 11 36.17 -2.07 -1.11
N LEU A 12 36.43 -1.39 -2.24
CA LEU A 12 35.41 -0.63 -2.96
C LEU A 12 34.33 -1.53 -3.57
N THR A 13 34.66 -2.74 -4.02
CA THR A 13 33.65 -3.71 -4.49
C THR A 13 32.81 -4.30 -3.36
N PHE A 14 33.37 -4.44 -2.15
CA PHE A 14 32.64 -4.96 -0.98
C PHE A 14 31.64 -3.93 -0.42
N LEU A 15 31.93 -2.63 -0.58
CA LEU A 15 31.04 -1.54 -0.18
C LEU A 15 29.88 -1.30 -1.15
N MET A 16 29.95 -1.83 -2.37
CA MET A 16 28.82 -1.86 -3.31
C MET A 16 28.05 -3.18 -3.21
N GLY A 17 27.76 -3.61 -1.99
CA GLY A 17 26.75 -4.64 -1.75
C GLY A 17 25.49 -4.24 -2.51
N ARG A 18 25.04 -5.08 -3.44
CA ARG A 18 23.84 -4.80 -4.22
C ARG A 18 22.69 -4.64 -3.24
N ALA A 19 22.09 -3.46 -3.21
CA ALA A 19 20.75 -3.25 -2.67
C ALA A 19 19.77 -4.05 -3.54
N GLY A 20 19.72 -5.35 -3.33
CA GLY A 20 18.69 -6.21 -3.88
C GLY A 20 17.44 -5.94 -3.09
N GLY A 21 16.58 -5.03 -3.58
CA GLY A 21 15.24 -4.89 -3.04
C GLY A 21 14.48 -6.20 -3.26
N MET A 22 13.76 -6.65 -2.23
CA MET A 22 12.88 -7.79 -2.35
C MET A 22 11.76 -7.46 -3.35
N VAL A 23 11.32 -8.45 -4.13
CA VAL A 23 10.24 -8.28 -5.10
C VAL A 23 9.04 -9.07 -4.57
N PRO A 24 7.84 -8.46 -4.48
CA PRO A 24 6.65 -9.16 -4.01
C PRO A 24 6.20 -10.22 -5.02
N ASP A 25 5.64 -11.32 -4.52
CA ASP A 25 5.11 -12.42 -5.33
C ASP A 25 3.88 -11.99 -6.13
N SER A 26 3.02 -11.17 -5.53
CA SER A 26 1.90 -10.54 -6.21
C SER A 26 1.45 -9.26 -5.51
N GLY A 27 0.62 -8.48 -6.18
CA GLY A 27 0.03 -7.27 -5.62
C GLY A 27 -1.28 -6.88 -6.28
N TYR A 28 -2.06 -6.07 -5.57
CA TYR A 28 -3.37 -5.58 -5.97
C TYR A 28 -3.55 -4.14 -5.50
N CYS A 29 -4.03 -3.26 -6.37
CA CYS A 29 -4.26 -1.85 -6.04
C CYS A 29 -5.72 -1.47 -6.25
N ILE A 30 -6.28 -0.70 -5.32
CA ILE A 30 -7.62 -0.12 -5.39
C ILE A 30 -7.56 1.34 -4.92
N GLY A 31 -7.91 2.26 -5.81
CA GLY A 31 -7.74 3.69 -5.58
C GLY A 31 -6.27 4.05 -5.35
N ASN A 32 -5.98 4.64 -4.19
CA ASN A 32 -4.62 5.06 -3.79
C ASN A 32 -3.92 4.07 -2.87
N GLN A 33 -4.54 2.92 -2.59
CA GLN A 33 -3.98 1.87 -1.76
C GLN A 33 -3.51 0.70 -2.64
N CYS A 34 -2.32 0.21 -2.36
CA CYS A 34 -1.78 -1.00 -2.96
C CYS A 34 -1.41 -1.98 -1.86
N PHE A 35 -1.65 -3.24 -2.14
CA PHE A 35 -1.40 -4.36 -1.26
C PHE A 35 -0.48 -5.33 -1.98
N THR A 36 0.50 -5.86 -1.28
CA THR A 36 1.45 -6.83 -1.83
C THR A 36 1.59 -8.01 -0.88
N VAL A 37 1.97 -9.16 -1.42
CA VAL A 37 2.31 -10.34 -0.62
C VAL A 37 3.72 -10.78 -0.94
N TYR A 38 4.45 -11.16 0.11
CA TYR A 38 5.75 -11.78 0.06
C TYR A 38 5.62 -13.19 0.63
N GLN A 39 5.99 -14.21 -0.14
CA GLN A 39 6.00 -15.64 0.24
C GLN A 39 7.43 -16.04 0.61
N VAL A 40 7.91 -15.47 1.71
CA VAL A 40 9.22 -15.76 2.30
C VAL A 40 9.06 -15.87 3.81
N ASP A 41 9.79 -16.83 4.39
CA ASP A 41 9.78 -17.06 5.83
C ASP A 41 10.38 -15.86 6.56
N HIS A 42 9.56 -15.21 7.40
CA HIS A 42 9.96 -14.08 8.23
C HIS A 42 9.23 -14.10 9.57
N ASP A 43 9.92 -13.68 10.62
CA ASP A 43 9.28 -13.27 11.87
C ASP A 43 8.50 -11.95 11.69
N TYR A 44 7.68 -11.61 12.68
CA TYR A 44 6.80 -10.44 12.58
C TYR A 44 7.57 -9.12 12.39
N MET A 45 8.68 -8.95 13.11
CA MET A 45 9.47 -7.73 13.08
C MET A 45 10.19 -7.57 11.75
N ALA A 46 10.76 -8.65 11.22
CA ALA A 46 11.42 -8.68 9.93
C ALA A 46 10.43 -8.40 8.79
N ALA A 47 9.22 -8.96 8.87
CA ALA A 47 8.14 -8.67 7.93
C ALA A 47 7.70 -7.19 7.96
N GLN A 48 7.53 -6.62 9.16
CA GLN A 48 7.19 -5.20 9.32
C GLN A 48 8.29 -4.27 8.81
N ASN A 49 9.56 -4.63 9.01
CA ASN A 49 10.69 -3.88 8.48
C ASN A 49 10.72 -3.93 6.96
N GLN A 50 10.51 -5.10 6.34
CA GLN A 50 10.47 -5.22 4.89
C GLN A 50 9.37 -4.35 4.26
N CYS A 51 8.15 -4.36 4.82
CA CYS A 51 7.10 -3.45 4.35
C CYS A 51 7.48 -1.98 4.53
N GLY A 52 8.19 -1.65 5.61
CA GLY A 52 8.69 -0.30 5.89
C GLY A 52 9.76 0.16 4.89
N ASP A 53 10.69 -0.72 4.53
CA ASP A 53 11.73 -0.47 3.53
C ASP A 53 11.12 -0.20 2.14
N ASP A 54 9.97 -0.82 1.86
CA ASP A 54 9.17 -0.60 0.65
C ASP A 54 8.22 0.61 0.76
N GLY A 55 8.34 1.41 1.83
CA GLY A 55 7.58 2.65 2.02
C GLY A 55 6.12 2.44 2.46
N GLY A 56 5.82 1.30 3.08
CA GLY A 56 4.50 0.96 3.61
C GLY A 56 4.57 0.42 5.05
N HIS A 57 3.65 -0.46 5.38
CA HIS A 57 3.60 -1.19 6.65
C HIS A 57 2.90 -2.54 6.43
N LEU A 58 2.92 -3.44 7.42
CA LEU A 58 2.10 -4.65 7.35
C LEU A 58 0.63 -4.29 7.13
N MET A 59 -0.06 -5.06 6.30
CA MET A 59 -1.42 -4.78 5.85
C MET A 59 -2.41 -4.69 7.00
N THR A 60 -3.26 -3.67 6.99
CA THR A 60 -4.35 -3.53 7.96
C THR A 60 -5.66 -4.06 7.38
N VAL A 61 -6.41 -4.84 8.16
CA VAL A 61 -7.63 -5.52 7.69
C VAL A 61 -8.83 -4.92 8.42
N ARG A 62 -9.13 -3.66 8.10
CA ARG A 62 -10.17 -2.86 8.80
C ARG A 62 -11.55 -2.90 8.17
N SER A 63 -11.70 -3.54 7.01
CA SER A 63 -12.95 -3.57 6.26
C SER A 63 -13.13 -4.90 5.54
N THR A 64 -14.36 -5.17 5.11
CA THR A 64 -14.66 -6.31 4.23
C THR A 64 -13.92 -6.20 2.90
N VAL A 65 -13.68 -4.98 2.40
CA VAL A 65 -12.87 -4.74 1.18
C VAL A 65 -11.43 -5.21 1.40
N ALA A 66 -10.82 -4.88 2.54
CA ALA A 66 -9.46 -5.35 2.86
C ALA A 66 -9.41 -6.89 2.99
N ARG A 67 -10.44 -7.51 3.58
CA ARG A 67 -10.59 -8.97 3.61
C ARG A 67 -10.70 -9.58 2.21
N ASP A 68 -11.43 -8.95 1.30
CA ASP A 68 -11.54 -9.43 -0.08
C ASP A 68 -10.20 -9.34 -0.83
N VAL A 69 -9.39 -8.32 -0.54
CA VAL A 69 -8.01 -8.25 -1.04
C VAL A 69 -7.17 -9.44 -0.54
N LEU A 70 -7.32 -9.88 0.71
CA LEU A 70 -6.66 -11.11 1.19
C LEU A 70 -7.05 -12.30 0.31
N SER A 71 -8.33 -12.44 -0.03
CA SER A 71 -8.81 -13.56 -0.85
C SER A 71 -8.21 -13.57 -2.26
N ILE A 72 -7.96 -12.38 -2.82
CA ILE A 72 -7.32 -12.22 -4.13
C ILE A 72 -5.84 -12.58 -4.04
N LEU A 73 -5.10 -11.99 -3.10
CA LEU A 73 -3.64 -12.16 -2.99
C LEU A 73 -3.25 -13.56 -2.51
N LEU A 74 -4.01 -14.12 -1.56
CA LEU A 74 -3.72 -15.41 -0.94
C LEU A 74 -4.47 -16.57 -1.61
N GLY A 75 -5.14 -16.32 -2.73
CA GLY A 75 -6.05 -17.27 -3.39
C GLY A 75 -5.45 -18.63 -3.72
N ASN A 76 -4.13 -18.74 -3.93
CA ASN A 76 -3.42 -20.01 -4.15
C ASN A 76 -2.27 -20.24 -3.15
N SER A 77 -2.20 -19.43 -2.10
CA SER A 77 -1.15 -19.52 -1.08
C SER A 77 -1.46 -20.60 -0.04
N VAL A 78 -0.40 -21.10 0.60
CA VAL A 78 -0.47 -22.06 1.70
C VAL A 78 0.38 -21.53 2.85
N GLY A 79 -0.10 -21.67 4.08
CA GLY A 79 0.59 -21.21 5.27
C GLY A 79 -0.04 -19.98 5.91
N ARG A 80 0.64 -19.51 6.96
CA ARG A 80 0.27 -18.31 7.73
C ARG A 80 0.93 -17.09 7.11
N PHE A 81 0.20 -15.98 7.10
CA PHE A 81 0.67 -14.70 6.58
C PHE A 81 0.51 -13.61 7.63
N TRP A 82 1.58 -12.88 7.94
CA TRP A 82 1.50 -11.77 8.88
C TRP A 82 0.63 -10.63 8.34
N ILE A 83 -0.18 -10.06 9.23
CA ILE A 83 -0.91 -8.80 9.04
C ILE A 83 -0.48 -7.79 10.11
N GLY A 84 -0.80 -6.51 9.89
CA GLY A 84 -0.36 -5.41 10.73
C GLY A 84 -1.10 -5.27 12.06
N LEU A 85 -1.53 -6.36 12.69
CA LEU A 85 -2.22 -6.36 13.99
C LEU A 85 -1.30 -6.97 15.05
N HIS A 86 -1.05 -6.23 16.14
CA HIS A 86 -0.23 -6.70 17.25
C HIS A 86 -0.70 -6.14 18.60
N ARG A 87 -0.24 -6.74 19.69
CA ARG A 87 -0.52 -6.28 21.06
C ARG A 87 0.74 -5.73 21.72
N THR A 88 0.66 -4.48 22.18
CA THR A 88 1.72 -3.84 22.99
C THR A 88 1.47 -4.04 24.49
N SER A 89 0.21 -4.16 24.91
CA SER A 89 -0.15 -4.44 26.29
C SER A 89 0.25 -5.85 26.73
N TRP A 90 0.51 -6.01 28.03
CA TRP A 90 0.86 -7.30 28.60
C TRP A 90 -0.28 -8.31 28.44
N CYS A 91 -1.50 -7.90 28.76
CA CYS A 91 -2.69 -8.73 28.69
C CYS A 91 -3.66 -8.29 27.58
N PRO A 92 -4.43 -9.22 26.99
CA PRO A 92 -5.65 -8.89 26.26
C PRO A 92 -6.61 -8.06 27.12
N ASP A 93 -7.42 -7.24 26.46
CA ASP A 93 -8.46 -6.45 27.10
C ASP A 93 -9.79 -6.64 26.35
N ASP A 94 -10.61 -7.56 26.85
CA ASP A 94 -11.93 -7.88 26.28
C ASP A 94 -12.92 -6.72 26.30
N ALA A 95 -12.66 -5.63 27.04
CA ALA A 95 -13.49 -4.43 27.00
C ALA A 95 -13.30 -3.61 25.71
N THR A 96 -12.22 -3.87 24.96
CA THR A 96 -11.91 -3.18 23.70
C THR A 96 -12.27 -4.04 22.49
N PRO A 97 -12.70 -3.44 21.35
CA PRO A 97 -13.09 -4.21 20.15
C PRO A 97 -11.98 -5.13 19.62
N LEU A 98 -10.73 -4.64 19.63
CA LEU A 98 -9.55 -5.40 19.22
C LEU A 98 -8.91 -6.21 20.35
N LYS A 99 -9.56 -6.37 21.50
CA LYS A 99 -9.06 -7.20 22.61
C LYS A 99 -7.68 -6.80 23.13
N GLY A 100 -7.37 -5.50 23.12
CA GLY A 100 -6.08 -4.92 23.49
C GLY A 100 -5.04 -4.89 22.36
N PHE A 101 -5.34 -5.47 21.20
CA PHE A 101 -4.50 -5.35 20.00
C PHE A 101 -4.71 -3.97 19.34
N GLN A 102 -3.72 -3.55 18.58
CA GLN A 102 -3.72 -2.33 17.79
C GLN A 102 -3.11 -2.60 16.43
N TRP A 103 -3.48 -1.78 15.45
CA TRP A 103 -2.83 -1.82 14.15
C TRP A 103 -1.43 -1.20 14.21
N VAL A 104 -0.55 -1.58 13.28
CA VAL A 104 0.81 -1.04 13.14
C VAL A 104 0.84 0.48 12.90
N THR A 105 -0.26 1.04 12.40
CA THR A 105 -0.49 2.49 12.26
C THR A 105 -1.01 3.18 13.53
N LYS A 106 -1.07 2.44 14.65
CA LYS A 106 -1.38 2.90 16.03
C LYS A 106 -2.84 3.20 16.35
N ASP A 107 -3.75 3.03 15.40
CA ASP A 107 -5.18 3.08 15.64
C ASP A 107 -5.70 1.76 16.25
N THR A 108 -6.76 1.89 17.05
CA THR A 108 -7.39 0.82 17.83
C THR A 108 -8.81 0.51 17.37
N GLU A 109 -9.33 1.27 16.41
CA GLU A 109 -10.67 1.10 15.85
C GLU A 109 -10.61 0.22 14.59
N SER A 110 -11.64 -0.59 14.38
CA SER A 110 -11.75 -1.44 13.19
C SER A 110 -13.21 -1.77 12.90
N ASP A 111 -13.69 -1.44 11.71
CA ASP A 111 -15.05 -1.76 11.24
C ASP A 111 -15.21 -3.24 10.88
N TYR A 112 -14.10 -3.97 10.83
CA TYR A 112 -14.04 -5.40 10.56
C TYR A 112 -13.26 -6.11 11.67
N ILE A 113 -13.81 -7.22 12.17
CA ILE A 113 -13.21 -8.06 13.20
C ILE A 113 -13.44 -9.52 12.80
N ASN A 114 -12.39 -10.35 12.79
CA ASN A 114 -12.51 -11.75 12.38
C ASN A 114 -11.63 -12.70 13.19
N TRP A 115 -11.60 -12.58 14.52
CA TRP A 115 -10.87 -13.50 15.39
C TRP A 115 -11.24 -14.97 15.15
N ALA A 116 -10.21 -15.83 15.11
CA ALA A 116 -10.39 -17.27 15.07
C ALA A 116 -11.09 -17.77 16.35
N PRO A 117 -11.89 -18.86 16.27
CA PRO A 117 -12.36 -19.53 17.47
C PRO A 117 -11.15 -20.02 18.28
N GLY A 118 -11.23 -19.92 19.61
CA GLY A 118 -10.11 -20.32 20.49
C GLY A 118 -9.10 -19.21 20.80
N PHE A 119 -9.50 -17.93 20.64
CA PHE A 119 -8.73 -16.79 21.15
C PHE A 119 -8.33 -17.01 22.63
N ASP A 120 -7.03 -16.87 22.92
CA ASP A 120 -6.49 -16.97 24.26
C ASP A 120 -6.50 -15.60 24.95
N SER A 121 -7.38 -15.45 25.95
CA SER A 121 -7.49 -14.25 26.78
C SER A 121 -6.46 -14.17 27.91
N SER A 122 -5.57 -15.15 28.05
CA SER A 122 -4.50 -15.13 29.04
C SER A 122 -3.48 -14.00 28.77
N CYS A 123 -2.85 -13.48 29.82
CA CYS A 123 -1.78 -12.49 29.65
C CYS A 123 -0.51 -13.06 28.99
N SER A 124 -0.36 -14.39 28.99
CA SER A 124 0.70 -15.11 28.28
C SER A 124 0.40 -15.34 26.80
N SER A 125 -0.81 -15.02 26.35
CA SER A 125 -1.21 -15.20 24.96
C SER A 125 -0.30 -14.45 24.00
N HIS A 126 -0.16 -15.02 22.81
CA HIS A 126 0.69 -14.46 21.78
C HIS A 126 0.18 -13.11 21.28
N ARG A 127 1.10 -12.31 20.74
CA ARG A 127 0.91 -10.86 20.54
C ARG A 127 0.92 -10.42 19.09
N CYS A 128 1.29 -11.31 18.16
CA CYS A 128 1.27 -11.02 16.74
C CYS A 128 0.14 -11.81 16.08
N VAL A 129 -0.32 -11.35 14.93
CA VAL A 129 -1.51 -11.92 14.29
C VAL A 129 -1.21 -12.31 12.87
N SER A 130 -1.58 -13.53 12.52
CA SER A 130 -1.54 -14.04 11.16
C SER A 130 -2.93 -14.38 10.64
N VAL A 131 -3.02 -14.52 9.32
CA VAL A 131 -4.19 -15.05 8.61
C VAL A 131 -3.75 -16.19 7.70
N SER A 132 -4.67 -17.09 7.39
CA SER A 132 -4.45 -18.16 6.43
C SER A 132 -5.67 -18.32 5.53
N LYS A 133 -5.48 -18.81 4.30
CA LYS A 133 -6.60 -19.17 3.43
C LYS A 133 -7.41 -20.35 4.02
N VAL A 134 -6.73 -21.31 4.65
CA VAL A 134 -7.36 -22.52 5.18
C VAL A 134 -8.31 -22.24 6.33
N ASP A 135 -8.05 -21.18 7.10
CA ASP A 135 -8.89 -20.73 8.21
C ASP A 135 -9.88 -19.62 7.80
N ASP A 136 -10.16 -19.47 6.50
CA ASP A 136 -11.04 -18.42 5.94
C ASP A 136 -10.66 -17.01 6.41
N PHE A 137 -9.35 -16.75 6.43
CA PHE A 137 -8.75 -15.47 6.82
C PHE A 137 -9.11 -15.00 8.23
N LYS A 138 -9.46 -15.93 9.12
CA LYS A 138 -9.59 -15.66 10.55
C LYS A 138 -8.26 -15.25 11.15
N TRP A 139 -8.33 -14.37 12.15
CA TRP A 139 -7.18 -13.81 12.83
C TRP A 139 -6.74 -14.73 13.96
N SER A 140 -5.53 -15.26 13.84
CA SER A 140 -4.93 -16.17 14.81
C SER A 140 -3.82 -15.48 15.58
N GLN A 141 -3.78 -15.66 16.91
CA GLN A 141 -2.67 -15.19 17.75
C GLN A 141 -1.47 -16.11 17.57
N GLU A 142 -0.31 -15.52 17.29
CA GLU A 142 0.92 -16.25 16.97
C GLU A 142 2.12 -15.63 17.71
N PRO A 143 3.11 -16.45 18.14
CA PRO A 143 4.36 -15.93 18.67
C PRO A 143 5.03 -15.02 17.63
N CYS A 144 5.48 -13.85 18.05
CA CYS A 144 6.01 -12.83 17.14
C CYS A 144 7.38 -13.21 16.55
N ASP A 145 8.09 -14.08 17.24
CA ASP A 145 9.44 -14.59 16.95
C ASP A 145 9.44 -15.86 16.09
N GLU A 146 8.27 -16.46 15.85
CA GLU A 146 8.12 -17.57 14.91
C GLU A 146 8.08 -17.04 13.47
N GLU A 147 8.61 -17.84 12.54
CA GLU A 147 8.52 -17.51 11.13
C GLU A 147 7.13 -17.90 10.59
N ALA A 148 6.53 -17.02 9.79
CA ALA A 148 5.35 -17.32 9.00
C ALA A 148 5.75 -17.48 7.52
N ALA A 149 4.96 -18.23 6.75
CA ALA A 149 5.22 -18.52 5.33
C ALA A 149 5.24 -17.27 4.43
N GLY A 150 4.81 -16.13 4.97
CA GLY A 150 4.84 -14.87 4.28
C GLY A 150 4.20 -13.75 5.08
N PHE A 151 4.02 -12.61 4.42
CA PHE A 151 3.39 -11.43 5.00
C PHE A 151 2.79 -10.55 3.92
N LEU A 152 1.83 -9.71 4.32
CA LEU A 152 1.18 -8.75 3.43
C LEU A 152 1.59 -7.33 3.80
N CYS A 153 1.92 -6.52 2.81
CA CYS A 153 2.18 -5.10 2.98
C CYS A 153 1.03 -4.26 2.41
N GLU A 154 0.81 -3.10 3.01
CA GLU A 154 -0.09 -2.05 2.54
C GLU A 154 0.72 -0.77 2.33
N HIS A 155 0.46 -0.13 1.19
CA HIS A 155 1.12 1.09 0.76
C HIS A 155 0.07 2.10 0.30
N THR A 156 0.20 3.35 0.73
CA THR A 156 -0.64 4.44 0.23
C THR A 156 0.21 5.37 -0.63
N PHE A 157 -0.23 5.60 -1.87
CA PHE A 157 0.43 6.54 -2.77
C PHE A 157 -0.36 7.85 -2.82
N THR A 158 0.26 8.94 -2.38
CA THR A 158 -0.32 10.29 -2.44
C THR A 158 0.02 11.01 -3.74
N GLN A 159 0.97 10.49 -4.52
CA GLN A 159 1.37 11.07 -5.80
C GLN A 159 0.54 10.45 -6.92
N THR A 160 -0.20 11.27 -7.65
CA THR A 160 -0.70 10.90 -8.97
C THR A 160 0.50 10.54 -9.84
N CYS A 161 0.42 9.43 -10.58
CA CYS A 161 1.41 9.13 -11.62
C CYS A 161 1.49 10.36 -12.53
N LYS A 162 2.57 11.14 -12.41
CA LYS A 162 2.88 12.14 -13.43
C LYS A 162 3.10 11.31 -14.68
N SER A 163 2.23 11.49 -15.67
CA SER A 163 2.51 11.06 -17.03
C SER A 163 3.96 11.46 -17.29
N LEU A 164 4.82 10.49 -17.60
CA LEU A 164 6.09 10.82 -18.22
C LEU A 164 5.68 11.46 -19.54
N ASP A 165 5.54 12.79 -19.53
CA ASP A 165 5.46 13.56 -20.75
C ASP A 165 6.65 13.08 -21.55
N ALA A 166 6.33 12.39 -22.65
CA ALA A 166 7.32 11.99 -23.60
C ALA A 166 7.97 13.29 -24.04
N GLU A 167 9.14 13.61 -23.48
CA GLU A 167 10.11 14.44 -24.17
C GLU A 167 10.54 13.64 -25.40
N VAL A 168 9.64 13.57 -26.39
CA VAL A 168 10.00 13.47 -27.78
C VAL A 168 10.83 14.71 -27.99
N GLY A 169 12.15 14.53 -27.90
CA GLY A 169 13.14 15.57 -27.99
C GLY A 169 12.86 16.46 -29.18
N SER A 170 12.18 17.58 -28.92
CA SER A 170 12.12 18.71 -29.82
C SER A 170 13.42 19.49 -29.62
N LEU A 171 14.53 18.91 -30.06
CA LEU A 171 15.75 19.66 -30.31
C LEU A 171 15.53 20.49 -31.57
N ALA A 172 14.74 21.56 -31.42
CA ALA A 172 14.67 22.63 -32.38
C ALA A 172 15.87 23.57 -32.16
N LEU A 173 16.83 23.39 -33.07
CA LEU A 173 17.67 24.42 -33.70
C LEU A 173 18.78 25.06 -32.85
N ARG A 174 20.02 24.92 -33.33
CA ARG A 174 20.81 26.05 -33.87
C ARG A 174 22.11 25.57 -34.54
N GLY A 175 22.18 25.79 -35.85
CA GLY A 175 23.38 26.38 -36.44
C GLY A 175 24.36 25.46 -37.18
N TRP A 176 23.93 24.84 -38.29
CA TRP A 176 24.83 24.64 -39.44
C TRP A 176 24.07 25.08 -40.69
N GLY A 177 24.46 26.24 -41.23
CA GLY A 177 23.98 26.70 -42.52
C GLY A 177 24.58 25.84 -43.62
N LEU A 178 23.76 24.96 -44.20
CA LEU A 178 24.01 24.41 -45.53
C LEU A 178 22.69 24.40 -46.30
N SER A 179 22.64 25.29 -47.29
CA SER A 179 21.60 25.34 -48.30
C SER A 179 21.70 24.09 -49.17
N GLN A 180 20.86 23.09 -48.90
CA GLN A 180 20.48 22.11 -49.91
C GLN A 180 18.96 21.93 -49.86
N ARG A 181 18.30 22.36 -50.93
CA ARG A 181 16.89 22.11 -51.19
C ARG A 181 16.71 20.61 -51.43
N PHE A 182 16.23 19.88 -50.43
CA PHE A 182 15.73 18.52 -50.65
C PHE A 182 14.27 18.56 -51.09
N SER A 183 14.00 17.92 -52.23
CA SER A 183 12.71 17.80 -52.88
C SER A 183 11.70 17.08 -51.98
N LEU A 184 10.52 17.68 -51.80
CA LEU A 184 9.37 17.07 -51.14
C LEU A 184 8.71 16.04 -52.08
N THR A 185 9.34 14.89 -52.26
CA THR A 185 8.71 13.72 -52.89
C THR A 185 9.37 12.42 -52.43
N GLN A 186 9.08 12.00 -51.20
CA GLN A 186 8.92 10.56 -50.93
C GLN A 186 8.04 10.34 -49.69
N LEU A 187 6.75 10.18 -49.95
CA LEU A 187 5.81 9.54 -49.04
C LEU A 187 6.14 8.06 -48.93
N SER A 188 6.23 7.53 -47.72
CA SER A 188 5.43 6.36 -47.34
C SER A 188 5.29 6.25 -45.82
N PRO A 189 4.09 5.92 -45.32
CA PRO A 189 3.79 5.80 -43.91
C PRO A 189 4.10 4.37 -43.44
N LEU A 190 4.94 4.24 -42.42
CA LEU A 190 4.90 3.07 -41.54
C LEU A 190 4.65 3.59 -40.14
N LEU A 191 3.37 3.82 -39.87
CA LEU A 191 2.81 3.91 -38.54
C LEU A 191 2.91 2.51 -37.91
N GLY A 192 4.12 2.14 -37.52
CA GLY A 192 4.34 1.03 -36.61
C GLY A 192 3.84 1.47 -35.25
N ALA A 193 2.65 0.99 -34.88
CA ALA A 193 2.10 1.16 -33.55
C ALA A 193 3.18 0.81 -32.51
N ALA A 194 3.68 1.81 -31.81
CA ALA A 194 4.33 1.58 -30.53
C ALA A 194 3.26 0.94 -29.66
N ARG A 195 3.46 -0.35 -29.35
CA ARG A 195 2.65 -1.06 -28.37
C ARG A 195 2.66 -0.23 -27.10
N GLY A 196 1.53 0.39 -26.80
CA GLY A 196 1.28 0.95 -25.49
C GLY A 196 1.49 -0.16 -24.47
N CYS A 197 2.21 0.16 -23.39
CA CYS A 197 2.23 -0.70 -22.22
C CYS A 197 0.80 -0.79 -21.70
N VAL A 198 0.15 -1.92 -21.96
CA VAL A 198 -1.03 -2.35 -21.20
C VAL A 198 -0.49 -2.99 -19.93
N GLY A 199 -0.81 -2.38 -18.78
CA GLY A 199 -0.88 -3.07 -17.49
C GLY A 199 0.43 -3.20 -16.70
N TYR A 200 0.33 -2.81 -15.43
CA TYR A 200 1.21 -3.13 -14.30
C TYR A 200 2.62 -2.55 -14.35
N GLY A 201 2.72 -1.22 -14.25
CA GLY A 201 3.97 -0.55 -13.88
C GLY A 201 4.04 -0.40 -12.36
N THR A 202 5.02 -1.03 -11.72
CA THR A 202 5.41 -0.73 -10.35
C THR A 202 5.98 0.69 -10.30
N CYS A 203 5.39 1.57 -9.49
CA CYS A 203 5.94 2.89 -9.25
C CYS A 203 7.14 2.77 -8.31
N ARG A 204 8.35 2.60 -8.86
CA ARG A 204 9.59 2.74 -8.09
C ARG A 204 9.92 4.23 -7.96
N GLY A 205 9.50 4.86 -6.87
CA GLY A 205 9.88 6.23 -6.54
C GLY A 205 11.35 6.30 -6.16
N THR A 206 12.19 6.85 -7.03
CA THR A 206 13.53 7.30 -6.63
C THR A 206 13.38 8.61 -5.86
N GLN A 207 13.74 8.60 -4.57
CA GLN A 207 13.87 9.81 -3.75
C GLN A 207 14.82 10.81 -4.43
N SER A 208 14.27 11.94 -4.88
CA SER A 208 15.05 13.14 -5.17
C SER A 208 14.83 14.15 -4.05
N SER A 209 15.90 14.39 -3.31
CA SER A 209 16.12 15.45 -2.33
C SER A 209 15.85 16.87 -2.85
N ARG A 210 15.46 17.77 -1.91
CA ARG A 210 15.23 19.24 -2.00
C ARG A 210 13.92 19.65 -2.70
N ASP A 211 13.07 20.50 -2.14
CA ASP A 211 13.34 21.76 -1.45
C ASP A 211 12.56 21.97 -0.14
N GLN A 212 13.24 22.55 0.85
CA GLN A 212 12.60 23.34 1.90
C GLN A 212 12.14 24.66 1.28
N SER A 213 10.84 24.94 1.34
CA SER A 213 10.39 26.33 1.31
C SER A 213 9.44 26.56 2.47
N GLN A 214 9.99 27.23 3.48
CA GLN A 214 9.24 27.86 4.55
C GLN A 214 8.34 28.94 3.95
N THR A 215 7.07 28.94 4.34
CA THR A 215 6.27 30.16 4.31
C THR A 215 5.54 30.28 5.64
N THR A 216 6.15 31.08 6.51
CA THR A 216 5.52 31.70 7.67
C THR A 216 4.56 32.79 7.21
N SER A 217 3.31 32.82 7.70
CA SER A 217 2.59 34.07 7.96
C SER A 217 1.47 33.89 9.01
N SER A 218 1.80 34.30 10.23
CA SER A 218 1.05 35.21 11.12
C SER A 218 -0.51 35.23 11.17
N LEU A 219 -1.03 34.84 12.35
CA LEU A 219 -1.92 35.59 13.29
C LEU A 219 -3.34 36.08 12.88
N LEU A 220 -4.36 35.41 13.48
CA LEU A 220 -5.46 35.87 14.39
C LEU A 220 -6.23 37.20 14.13
N PRO A 221 -7.50 37.41 14.63
CA PRO A 221 -8.04 36.88 15.90
C PRO A 221 -9.52 36.47 15.96
N GLU A 222 -9.86 35.92 17.14
CA GLU A 222 -11.17 35.51 17.64
C GLU A 222 -12.19 36.66 17.83
N THR A 223 -13.48 36.29 17.84
CA THR A 223 -14.55 37.06 18.51
C THR A 223 -15.54 36.14 19.24
N HIS A 224 -16.00 36.67 20.38
CA HIS A 224 -16.81 36.10 21.46
C HIS A 224 -18.27 35.75 21.11
N GLY A 225 -18.88 34.91 21.97
CA GLY A 225 -20.25 35.14 22.45
C GLY A 225 -21.11 33.88 22.62
N GLY A 226 -21.32 33.44 23.87
CA GLY A 226 -22.21 32.33 24.21
C GLY A 226 -23.69 32.68 24.29
N LYS A 227 -24.53 31.63 24.38
CA LYS A 227 -25.78 31.59 25.16
C LYS A 227 -26.35 30.16 25.20
N ASP A 228 -26.77 29.77 26.40
CA ASP A 228 -27.66 28.64 26.71
C ASP A 228 -28.95 28.70 25.88
N GLU A 229 -29.46 27.56 25.42
CA GLU A 229 -30.85 27.14 25.71
C GLU A 229 -31.07 25.65 25.38
N ARG A 230 -31.64 24.94 26.36
CA ARG A 230 -32.18 23.58 26.30
C ARG A 230 -33.59 23.65 25.70
N VAL A 231 -34.00 22.72 24.82
CA VAL A 231 -35.37 22.16 24.74
C VAL A 231 -35.45 21.03 23.69
N ASP A 232 -35.83 19.87 24.21
CA ASP A 232 -36.75 18.81 23.74
C ASP A 232 -36.91 18.43 22.25
N SER A 233 -37.02 17.11 22.07
CA SER A 233 -37.42 16.43 20.83
C SER A 233 -38.90 16.68 20.50
N PRO A 234 -39.34 16.38 19.27
CA PRO A 234 -40.09 15.13 19.14
C PRO A 234 -39.86 14.36 17.82
N VAL A 235 -40.01 13.05 17.95
CA VAL A 235 -40.21 12.05 16.89
C VAL A 235 -41.34 12.46 15.94
N ARG A 236 -41.13 12.26 14.62
CA ARG A 236 -42.18 11.87 13.66
C ARG A 236 -41.59 11.26 12.38
N ASN A 237 -42.00 10.01 12.11
CA ASN A 237 -41.85 9.32 10.83
C ASN A 237 -42.77 9.93 9.77
N VAL A 238 -42.29 10.07 8.53
CA VAL A 238 -43.12 9.99 7.31
C VAL A 238 -42.30 9.29 6.21
N ALA A 239 -42.84 8.19 5.70
CA ALA A 239 -42.43 7.51 4.49
C ALA A 239 -43.08 8.19 3.27
N LEU A 240 -42.34 8.37 2.17
CA LEU A 240 -42.85 8.42 0.80
C LEU A 240 -41.74 8.01 -0.19
N ASP A 241 -41.85 6.76 -0.62
CA ASP A 241 -41.90 6.24 -2.00
C ASP A 241 -41.27 6.96 -3.21
N SER A 242 -40.81 6.11 -4.13
CA SER A 242 -40.70 6.28 -5.59
C SER A 242 -39.47 6.96 -6.21
N GLY A 243 -38.46 6.13 -6.53
CA GLY A 243 -38.13 5.80 -7.93
C GLY A 243 -37.14 6.70 -8.68
N LYS A 244 -35.94 6.17 -8.98
CA LYS A 244 -35.41 6.13 -10.37
C LYS A 244 -34.19 5.22 -10.52
N GLN A 245 -34.37 4.26 -11.43
CA GLN A 245 -33.43 3.55 -12.31
C GLN A 245 -31.94 3.90 -12.26
N GLY A 246 -31.12 2.86 -12.19
CA GLY A 246 -29.70 2.88 -12.51
C GLY A 246 -29.12 1.48 -12.69
N SER A 247 -29.20 0.97 -13.93
CA SER A 247 -28.22 0.11 -14.61
C SER A 247 -27.58 -1.06 -13.84
N GLY A 248 -28.04 -2.28 -14.13
CA GLY A 248 -27.36 -3.51 -13.76
C GLY A 248 -26.12 -3.82 -14.60
N CYS A 249 -25.26 -4.67 -14.05
CA CYS A 249 -24.39 -5.55 -14.83
C CYS A 249 -24.42 -6.93 -14.16
N GLY A 250 -25.37 -7.77 -14.59
CA GLY A 250 -25.41 -9.19 -14.26
C GLY A 250 -24.60 -9.94 -15.31
N ILE A 251 -23.63 -10.75 -14.87
CA ILE A 251 -23.01 -11.74 -15.75
C ILE A 251 -23.77 -13.05 -15.56
N LYS A 252 -24.52 -13.39 -16.61
CA LYS A 252 -25.17 -14.68 -16.81
C LYS A 252 -24.10 -15.68 -17.25
N MET A 253 -23.90 -16.74 -16.48
CA MET A 253 -23.16 -17.92 -16.92
C MET A 253 -24.18 -18.88 -17.54
N ASP A 254 -24.14 -19.03 -18.86
CA ASP A 254 -24.86 -20.10 -19.56
C ASP A 254 -23.87 -21.23 -19.88
N ALA A 255 -24.24 -22.42 -19.37
CA ALA A 255 -23.90 -23.81 -19.72
C ALA A 255 -22.44 -24.22 -19.93
#